data_AF-A0A089QG26-F1
#
_entry.id   AF-A0A089QG26-F1
#
_cell.length_a   1.000
_cell.length_b   1.000
_cell.length_c   1.000
_cell.angle_alpha   90.00
_cell.angle_beta   90.00
_cell.angle_gamma   90.00
#
_symmetry.space_group_name_H-M   'P 1'
#
loop_
_entity.id
_entity.type
_entity.pdbx_description
1 polymer ?
#
loop_
_entity_poly.entity_id
_entity_poly.type
_entity_poly.pdbx_seq_one_letter_code
_entity_poly.pdbx_strand_id
1 'polypeptide(L)'
;MKKFSVKEINELLGVNDAYKAPQKVMDVMLDDKKREEMFKRFLKVETDVSRDWFREYFQKEQAERKSKKQDFTPDSVAKLLNALISGEDKDDNIYYEPAAGTGSILVAKWQKDRIYNPVASELPLAQLMTYDPRAYWYQAEELSDRALPFLIFNMAIRGMNGVAIQCDSLTRKATHAYFIRNNTSDYLKFSEVIELPKTDEFAQELNVIWVDENEVNDNDII
;
A
#
# COMPACT_ATOMS: atom_id res chain seq x y z
N MET A 1 1.46 21.88 -1.93
CA MET A 1 1.47 20.43 -2.24
C MET A 1 1.20 20.24 -3.73
N LYS A 2 2.14 19.65 -4.46
CA LYS A 2 2.05 19.50 -5.92
C LYS A 2 1.36 18.18 -6.24
N LYS A 3 0.31 18.16 -7.06
CA LYS A 3 -0.23 16.89 -7.57
C LYS A 3 0.65 16.42 -8.74
N PHE A 4 1.01 15.15 -8.75
CA PHE A 4 1.67 14.56 -9.92
C PHE A 4 0.68 14.47 -11.09
N SER A 5 1.10 14.92 -12.26
CA SER A 5 0.40 14.60 -13.51
C SER A 5 0.71 13.17 -13.96
N VAL A 6 -0.14 12.62 -14.84
CA VAL A 6 0.07 11.29 -15.44
C VAL A 6 1.41 11.22 -16.17
N LYS A 7 1.76 12.27 -16.90
CA LYS A 7 3.02 12.37 -17.63
C LYS A 7 4.22 12.30 -16.69
N GLU A 8 4.18 13.04 -15.58
CA GLU A 8 5.27 13.02 -14.59
C GLU A 8 5.43 11.64 -13.94
N ILE A 9 4.34 10.96 -13.60
CA ILE A 9 4.41 9.59 -13.07
C ILE A 9 5.02 8.65 -14.10
N ASN A 10 4.58 8.70 -15.36
CA ASN A 10 5.15 7.86 -16.42
C ASN A 10 6.66 8.09 -16.61
N GLU A 11 7.10 9.35 -16.59
CA GLU A 11 8.53 9.71 -16.66
C GLU A 11 9.32 9.20 -15.44
N LEU A 12 8.76 9.32 -14.23
CA LEU A 12 9.38 8.80 -13.00
C LEU A 12 9.44 7.27 -12.98
N LEU A 13 8.42 6.59 -13.49
CA LEU A 13 8.41 5.13 -13.64
C LEU A 13 9.30 4.65 -14.81
N GLY A 14 9.60 5.54 -15.76
CA GLY A 14 10.36 5.20 -16.97
C GLY A 14 9.52 4.36 -17.95
N VAL A 15 8.21 4.62 -18.01
CA VAL A 15 7.29 3.94 -18.93
C VAL A 15 6.83 4.89 -20.02
N ASN A 16 6.71 4.38 -21.25
CA ASN A 16 6.16 5.11 -22.39
C ASN A 16 4.65 4.93 -22.57
N ASP A 17 4.07 4.00 -21.81
CA ASP A 17 2.66 3.64 -21.82
C ASP A 17 2.24 3.31 -20.38
N ALA A 18 1.15 3.91 -19.92
CA ALA A 18 0.64 3.71 -18.57
C ALA A 18 0.26 2.25 -18.31
N TYR A 19 -0.19 1.49 -19.33
CA TYR A 19 -0.51 0.06 -19.20
C TYR A 19 0.68 -0.80 -18.74
N LYS A 20 1.93 -0.32 -18.94
CA LYS A 20 3.13 -1.02 -18.47
C LYS A 20 3.52 -0.65 -17.04
N ALA A 21 2.88 0.35 -16.44
CA ALA A 21 3.23 0.86 -15.13
C ALA A 21 3.08 -0.20 -14.01
N PRO A 22 2.00 -1.00 -13.94
CA PRO A 22 1.88 -2.01 -12.89
C PRO A 22 3.06 -2.99 -12.86
N GLN A 23 3.36 -3.62 -14.01
CA GLN A 23 4.49 -4.56 -14.11
C GLN A 23 5.81 -3.87 -13.76
N LYS A 24 6.04 -2.66 -14.31
CA LYS A 24 7.27 -1.92 -14.06
C LYS A 24 7.46 -1.59 -12.58
N VAL A 25 6.39 -1.22 -11.88
CA VAL A 25 6.41 -0.95 -10.45
C VAL A 25 6.70 -2.23 -9.68
N MET A 26 6.04 -3.34 -10.01
CA MET A 26 6.25 -4.62 -9.33
C MET A 26 7.71 -5.09 -9.46
N ASP A 27 8.26 -5.11 -10.68
CA ASP A 27 9.66 -5.49 -10.94
C ASP A 27 10.65 -4.66 -10.12
N VAL A 28 10.32 -3.38 -9.90
CA VAL A 28 11.16 -2.47 -9.11
C VAL A 28 10.94 -2.69 -7.62
N MET A 29 9.72 -2.97 -7.17
CA MET A 29 9.43 -3.24 -5.76
C MET A 29 10.14 -4.50 -5.26
N LEU A 30 10.43 -5.47 -6.12
CA LEU A 30 11.14 -6.71 -5.75
C LEU A 30 12.67 -6.61 -5.85
N ASP A 31 13.22 -5.46 -6.26
CA ASP A 31 14.66 -5.21 -6.33
C ASP A 31 15.04 -4.08 -5.37
N ASP A 32 15.76 -4.40 -4.29
CA ASP A 32 16.08 -3.46 -3.21
C ASP A 32 16.73 -2.16 -3.70
N LYS A 33 17.69 -2.28 -4.62
CA LYS A 33 18.43 -1.11 -5.11
C LYS A 33 17.53 -0.25 -5.98
N LYS A 34 16.83 -0.87 -6.95
CA LYS A 34 15.94 -0.12 -7.85
C LYS A 34 14.76 0.49 -7.09
N ARG A 35 14.21 -0.21 -6.09
CA ARG A 35 13.14 0.27 -5.21
C ARG A 35 13.53 1.58 -4.54
N GLU A 36 14.65 1.60 -3.83
CA GLU A 36 15.11 2.81 -3.17
C GLU A 36 15.44 3.95 -4.14
N GLU A 37 16.06 3.64 -5.28
CA GLU A 37 16.35 4.63 -6.32
C GLU A 37 15.07 5.26 -6.87
N MET A 38 14.04 4.46 -7.11
CA MET A 38 12.72 4.95 -7.52
C MET A 38 12.11 5.84 -6.44
N PHE A 39 12.10 5.42 -5.17
CA PHE A 39 11.59 6.26 -4.08
C PHE A 39 12.31 7.61 -4.00
N LYS A 40 13.66 7.60 -4.07
CA LYS A 40 14.47 8.82 -4.08
C LYS A 40 14.13 9.73 -5.27
N ARG A 41 13.80 9.17 -6.45
CA ARG A 41 13.36 9.96 -7.62
C ARG A 41 12.02 10.64 -7.39
N PHE A 42 11.04 9.93 -6.83
CA PHE A 42 9.73 10.54 -6.48
C PHE A 42 9.88 11.60 -5.39
N LEU A 43 10.65 11.32 -4.33
CA LEU A 43 10.88 12.24 -3.20
C LEU A 43 11.63 13.52 -3.58
N LYS A 44 12.40 13.52 -4.68
CA LYS A 44 12.97 14.76 -5.24
C LYS A 44 11.93 15.71 -5.82
N VAL A 45 10.73 15.22 -6.15
CA VAL A 45 9.65 16.00 -6.77
C VAL A 45 8.58 16.39 -5.75
N GLU A 46 8.19 15.48 -4.86
CA GLU A 46 7.23 15.72 -3.79
C GLU A 46 7.67 14.93 -2.54
N THR A 47 7.81 15.62 -1.42
CA THR A 47 8.21 15.01 -0.14
C THR A 47 7.01 14.71 0.76
N ASP A 48 5.85 15.26 0.45
CA ASP A 48 4.61 14.97 1.18
C ASP A 48 4.04 13.61 0.80
N VAL A 49 4.41 12.59 1.58
CA VAL A 49 3.93 11.21 1.50
C VAL A 49 2.63 10.96 2.29
N SER A 50 1.98 11.99 2.86
CA SER A 50 0.76 11.83 3.69
C SER A 50 -0.50 11.42 2.90
N ARG A 51 -0.38 11.28 1.59
CA ARG A 51 -1.46 10.96 0.65
C ARG A 51 -0.96 9.97 -0.40
N ASP A 52 -1.88 9.22 -0.97
CA ASP A 52 -1.60 8.34 -2.09
C ASP A 52 -1.34 9.15 -3.38
N TRP A 53 -0.11 9.06 -3.91
CA TRP A 53 0.29 9.75 -5.13
C TRP A 53 -0.29 9.11 -6.40
N PHE A 54 -0.68 7.85 -6.33
CA PHE A 54 -1.10 7.06 -7.48
C PHE A 54 -2.61 6.98 -7.65
N ARG A 55 -3.43 7.37 -6.66
CA ARG A 55 -4.89 7.31 -6.76
C ARG A 55 -5.42 7.91 -8.07
N GLU A 56 -5.10 9.18 -8.34
CA GLU A 56 -5.62 9.87 -9.54
C GLU A 56 -5.04 9.28 -10.83
N TYR A 57 -3.79 8.81 -10.79
CA TYR A 57 -3.13 8.15 -11.92
C TYR A 57 -3.81 6.83 -12.26
N PHE A 58 -3.96 5.97 -11.26
CA PHE A 58 -4.58 4.66 -11.39
C PHE A 58 -6.03 4.80 -11.81
N GLN A 59 -6.78 5.72 -11.18
CA GLN A 59 -8.17 5.98 -11.55
C GLN A 59 -8.32 6.45 -13.00
N LYS A 60 -7.34 7.16 -13.59
CA LYS A 60 -7.45 7.66 -14.98
C LYS A 60 -6.98 6.64 -16.00
N GLU A 61 -5.86 5.96 -15.73
CA GLU A 61 -5.14 5.19 -16.75
C GLU A 61 -5.29 3.67 -16.59
N GLN A 62 -5.55 3.17 -15.38
CA GLN A 62 -5.52 1.73 -15.07
C GLN A 62 -6.87 1.18 -14.61
N ALA A 63 -7.70 2.01 -13.99
CA ALA A 63 -9.05 1.64 -13.63
C ALA A 63 -9.81 1.33 -14.91
N GLU A 64 -10.34 0.12 -15.00
CA GLU A 64 -11.23 -0.28 -16.09
C GLU A 64 -12.59 0.42 -15.96
N ARG A 65 -12.61 1.75 -16.08
CA ARG A 65 -13.81 2.59 -15.89
C ARG A 65 -14.97 2.16 -16.78
N LYS A 66 -14.69 1.48 -17.90
CA LYS A 66 -15.70 0.97 -18.83
C LYS A 66 -16.32 -0.36 -18.40
N SER A 67 -15.58 -1.27 -17.78
CA SER A 67 -16.09 -2.60 -17.37
C SER A 67 -16.52 -2.62 -15.90
N LYS A 68 -15.68 -2.14 -14.97
CA LYS A 68 -15.89 -2.35 -13.52
C LYS A 68 -16.39 -1.11 -12.76
N LYS A 69 -16.38 0.08 -13.37
CA LYS A 69 -16.85 1.36 -12.78
C LYS A 69 -16.41 1.60 -11.32
N GLN A 70 -15.18 1.19 -10.97
CA GLN A 70 -14.67 1.39 -9.61
C GLN A 70 -14.49 2.88 -9.32
N ASP A 71 -15.13 3.37 -8.27
CA ASP A 71 -14.92 4.70 -7.71
C ASP A 71 -13.88 4.62 -6.59
N PHE A 72 -12.83 5.43 -6.70
CA PHE A 72 -11.74 5.42 -5.73
C PHE A 72 -12.00 6.35 -4.56
N THR A 73 -11.65 5.92 -3.34
CA THR A 73 -11.92 6.66 -2.11
C THR A 73 -11.20 8.02 -2.09
N PRO A 74 -11.95 9.15 -2.08
CA PRO A 74 -11.35 10.48 -1.93
C PRO A 74 -10.69 10.66 -0.54
N ASP A 75 -9.72 11.57 -0.44
CA ASP A 75 -8.97 11.77 0.81
C ASP A 75 -9.87 12.15 1.99
N SER A 76 -10.94 12.89 1.72
CA SER A 76 -11.92 13.28 2.74
C SER A 76 -12.65 12.07 3.33
N VAL A 77 -13.02 11.10 2.48
CA VAL A 77 -13.72 9.87 2.92
C VAL A 77 -12.75 8.95 3.65
N ALA A 78 -11.52 8.80 3.16
CA ALA A 78 -10.48 8.03 3.84
C ALA A 78 -10.17 8.59 5.24
N LYS A 79 -10.08 9.91 5.38
CA LYS A 79 -9.89 10.57 6.68
C LYS A 79 -11.09 10.41 7.60
N LEU A 80 -12.30 10.54 7.07
CA LEU A 80 -13.53 10.34 7.85
C LEU A 80 -13.63 8.91 8.38
N LEU A 81 -13.42 7.91 7.54
CA LEU A 81 -13.45 6.50 7.95
C LEU A 81 -12.44 6.23 9.07
N ASN A 82 -11.20 6.68 8.90
CA ASN A 82 -10.16 6.57 9.92
C ASN A 82 -10.50 7.33 11.20
N ALA A 83 -11.25 8.43 11.13
CA ALA A 83 -11.75 9.12 12.32
C ALA A 83 -12.85 8.34 13.05
N LEU A 84 -13.67 7.58 12.32
CA LEU A 84 -14.77 6.78 12.89
C LEU A 84 -14.27 5.48 13.55
N ILE A 85 -13.28 4.81 12.95
CA ILE A 85 -12.82 3.49 13.43
C ILE A 85 -11.80 3.58 14.57
N SER A 86 -11.07 4.69 14.70
CA SER A 86 -10.17 4.86 15.85
C SER A 86 -11.01 5.20 17.07
N GLY A 87 -11.23 4.20 17.92
CA GLY A 87 -11.79 4.39 19.25
C GLY A 87 -10.85 5.20 20.16
N GLU A 88 -11.26 5.36 21.42
CA GLU A 88 -10.43 5.99 22.46
C GLU A 88 -9.23 5.11 22.88
N ASP A 89 -9.23 3.84 22.44
CA ASP A 89 -8.19 2.87 22.75
C ASP A 89 -6.89 3.18 21.98
N LYS A 90 -5.86 3.50 22.75
CA LYS A 90 -4.55 3.95 22.27
C LYS A 90 -3.65 2.84 21.71
N ASP A 91 -4.15 1.60 21.69
CA ASP A 91 -3.40 0.39 21.33
C ASP A 91 -3.84 -0.22 19.98
N ASP A 92 -4.62 0.50 19.17
CA ASP A 92 -5.09 0.05 17.84
C ASP A 92 -3.99 0.19 16.77
N ASN A 93 -2.97 -0.65 16.92
CA ASN A 93 -1.79 -0.67 16.06
C ASN A 93 -1.89 -1.71 14.92
N ILE A 94 -3.02 -2.42 14.81
CA ILE A 94 -3.27 -3.42 13.78
C ILE A 94 -4.33 -2.88 12.83
N TYR A 95 -4.04 -2.90 11.54
CA TYR A 95 -4.95 -2.46 10.49
C TYR A 95 -5.25 -3.61 9.53
N TYR A 96 -6.50 -3.72 9.11
CA TYR A 96 -6.95 -4.67 8.10
C TYR A 96 -7.84 -3.98 7.05
N GLU A 97 -7.53 -4.18 5.76
CA GLU A 97 -8.33 -3.69 4.64
C GLU A 97 -8.47 -4.77 3.55
N PRO A 98 -9.67 -5.34 3.34
CA PRO A 98 -9.88 -6.44 2.38
C PRO A 98 -9.94 -6.02 0.90
N ALA A 99 -9.92 -4.72 0.59
CA ALA A 99 -10.03 -4.21 -0.79
C ALA A 99 -9.29 -2.88 -0.92
N ALA A 100 -7.98 -2.93 -0.75
CA ALA A 100 -7.18 -1.73 -0.54
C ALA A 100 -6.95 -0.90 -1.82
N GLY A 101 -7.09 -1.49 -3.00
CA GLY A 101 -6.71 -0.87 -4.26
C GLY A 101 -5.22 -0.49 -4.25
N THR A 102 -4.94 0.81 -4.31
CA THR A 102 -3.60 1.40 -4.21
C THR A 102 -3.27 1.81 -2.78
N GLY A 103 -4.18 1.63 -1.81
CA GLY A 103 -3.97 1.87 -0.39
C GLY A 103 -4.29 3.29 0.08
N SER A 104 -5.22 4.01 -0.56
CA SER A 104 -5.56 5.37 -0.14
C SER A 104 -6.07 5.47 1.31
N ILE A 105 -6.85 4.49 1.78
CA ILE A 105 -7.36 4.44 3.17
C ILE A 105 -6.23 4.05 4.12
N LEU A 106 -5.47 3.01 3.76
CA LEU A 106 -4.26 2.58 4.48
C LEU A 106 -3.26 3.72 4.69
N VAL A 107 -2.98 4.53 3.66
CA VAL A 107 -2.07 5.69 3.77
C VAL A 107 -2.62 6.73 4.75
N ALA A 108 -3.94 6.95 4.76
CA ALA A 108 -4.57 7.85 5.71
C ALA A 108 -4.52 7.32 7.15
N LYS A 109 -4.67 6.01 7.37
CA LYS A 109 -4.48 5.37 8.68
C LYS A 109 -3.05 5.53 9.16
N TRP A 110 -2.07 5.17 8.32
CA TRP A 110 -0.66 5.33 8.64
C TRP A 110 -0.28 6.78 8.99
N GLN A 111 -0.80 7.76 8.25
CA GLN A 111 -0.53 9.16 8.55
C GLN A 111 -1.12 9.57 9.90
N LYS A 112 -2.30 9.06 10.24
CA LYS A 112 -2.91 9.26 11.55
C LYS A 112 -2.03 8.64 12.64
N ASP A 113 -1.60 7.40 12.46
CA ASP A 113 -0.72 6.70 13.40
C ASP A 113 0.58 7.49 13.63
N ARG A 114 1.20 8.00 12.56
CA ARG A 114 2.39 8.86 12.67
C ARG A 114 2.17 10.18 13.41
N ILE A 115 0.98 10.78 13.26
CA ILE A 115 0.67 12.06 13.88
C ILE A 115 0.25 11.88 15.35
N TYR A 116 -0.45 10.80 15.70
CA TYR A 116 -1.16 10.64 16.97
C TYR A 116 -0.62 9.51 17.87
N ASN A 117 0.50 8.86 17.51
CA ASN A 117 1.12 7.81 18.33
C ASN A 117 1.64 8.36 19.68
N PRO A 118 1.27 7.75 20.83
CA PRO A 118 1.58 8.22 22.17
C PRO A 118 2.97 7.85 22.74
N VAL A 119 4.01 7.53 21.96
CA VAL A 119 5.26 6.97 22.53
C VAL A 119 6.03 7.92 23.47
N ALA A 120 5.82 9.25 23.53
CA ALA A 120 6.44 10.05 24.62
C ALA A 120 5.92 11.47 24.91
N SER A 121 5.01 12.05 24.13
CA SER A 121 4.77 13.50 24.23
C SER A 121 3.44 13.95 23.69
N GLU A 122 2.72 14.82 24.42
CA GLU A 122 1.50 15.50 23.93
C GLU A 122 1.78 16.62 22.91
N LEU A 123 3.05 16.95 22.67
CA LEU A 123 3.44 17.92 21.63
C LEU A 123 3.44 17.27 20.23
N PRO A 124 2.65 17.79 19.26
CA PRO A 124 2.49 17.18 17.94
C PRO A 124 3.79 17.02 17.14
N LEU A 125 4.75 17.95 17.29
CA LEU A 125 6.03 17.88 16.57
C LEU A 125 6.94 16.76 17.11
N ALA A 126 6.82 16.43 18.40
CA ALA A 126 7.60 15.35 19.02
C ALA A 126 7.02 13.97 18.68
N GLN A 127 5.71 13.86 18.44
CA GLN A 127 5.06 12.61 18.03
C GLN A 127 5.59 12.11 16.69
N LEU A 128 5.79 13.02 15.73
CA LEU A 128 6.40 12.69 14.44
C LEU A 128 7.81 12.08 14.58
N MET A 129 8.59 12.52 15.56
CA MET A 129 9.95 12.06 15.83
C MET A 129 10.01 10.78 16.68
N THR A 130 8.88 10.36 17.24
CA THR A 130 8.78 9.20 18.15
C THR A 130 7.98 8.04 17.56
N TYR A 131 7.45 8.20 16.35
CA TYR A 131 6.83 7.09 15.60
C TYR A 131 7.85 5.97 15.38
N ASP A 132 7.53 4.79 15.92
CA ASP A 132 8.27 3.55 15.68
C ASP A 132 7.45 2.65 14.75
N PRO A 133 7.88 2.42 13.50
CA PRO A 133 7.18 1.55 12.56
C PRO A 133 6.96 0.12 13.10
N ARG A 134 7.82 -0.36 14.01
CA ARG A 134 7.75 -1.72 14.57
C ARG A 134 6.58 -1.91 15.52
N ALA A 135 5.96 -0.83 15.98
CA ALA A 135 4.78 -0.88 16.82
C ALA A 135 3.50 -1.16 16.02
N TYR A 136 3.52 -1.03 14.68
CA TYR A 136 2.34 -1.10 13.82
C TYR A 136 2.37 -2.28 12.85
N TRP A 137 1.19 -2.78 12.52
CA TRP A 137 0.99 -3.83 11.52
C TRP A 137 -0.15 -3.47 10.56
N TYR A 138 0.13 -3.40 9.26
CA TYR A 138 -0.85 -3.11 8.21
C TYR A 138 -1.07 -4.31 7.30
N GLN A 139 -2.20 -5.00 7.43
CA GLN A 139 -2.62 -6.07 6.54
C GLN A 139 -3.59 -5.52 5.49
N ALA A 140 -3.22 -5.65 4.22
CA ALA A 140 -4.05 -5.20 3.11
C ALA A 140 -4.20 -6.31 2.07
N GLU A 141 -5.40 -6.43 1.53
CA GLU A 141 -5.74 -7.39 0.51
C GLU A 141 -6.22 -6.64 -0.73
N GLU A 142 -5.84 -7.14 -1.90
CA GLU A 142 -6.25 -6.59 -3.18
C GLU A 142 -6.38 -7.69 -4.23
N LEU A 143 -7.46 -7.67 -5.00
CA LEU A 143 -7.70 -8.67 -6.04
C LEU A 143 -6.91 -8.34 -7.32
N SER A 144 -6.79 -7.06 -7.66
CA SER A 144 -6.18 -6.60 -8.91
C SER A 144 -4.65 -6.67 -8.89
N ASP A 145 -4.13 -7.48 -9.82
CA ASP A 145 -2.72 -7.50 -10.24
C ASP A 145 -2.19 -6.11 -10.65
N ARG A 146 -3.06 -5.24 -11.19
CA ARG A 146 -2.68 -3.88 -11.60
C ARG A 146 -2.53 -2.92 -10.42
N ALA A 147 -3.37 -3.04 -9.39
CA ALA A 147 -3.39 -2.11 -8.25
C ALA A 147 -2.34 -2.48 -7.19
N LEU A 148 -2.14 -3.78 -6.97
CA LEU A 148 -1.23 -4.33 -5.96
C LEU A 148 0.20 -3.76 -5.99
N PRO A 149 0.87 -3.56 -7.15
CA PRO A 149 2.20 -2.97 -7.19
C PRO A 149 2.26 -1.57 -6.55
N PHE A 150 1.20 -0.77 -6.73
CA PHE A 150 1.12 0.57 -6.17
C PHE A 150 0.78 0.56 -4.68
N LEU A 151 0.01 -0.43 -4.21
CA LEU A 151 -0.20 -0.67 -2.79
C LEU A 151 1.14 -0.99 -2.09
N ILE A 152 1.92 -1.93 -2.65
CA ILE A 152 3.25 -2.28 -2.14
C ILE A 152 4.17 -1.07 -2.15
N PHE A 153 4.21 -0.31 -3.25
CA PHE A 153 4.94 0.95 -3.31
C PHE A 153 4.55 1.87 -2.16
N ASN A 154 3.24 2.06 -1.95
CA ASN A 154 2.73 2.98 -0.95
C ASN A 154 3.10 2.56 0.47
N MET A 155 3.07 1.27 0.78
CA MET A 155 3.52 0.74 2.06
C MET A 155 5.04 0.90 2.23
N ALA A 156 5.83 0.53 1.22
CA ALA A 156 7.28 0.48 1.33
C ALA A 156 7.96 1.86 1.38
N ILE A 157 7.52 2.83 0.58
CA ILE A 157 8.07 4.20 0.62
C ILE A 157 7.81 4.90 1.97
N ARG A 158 6.79 4.44 2.70
CA ARG A 158 6.34 4.98 3.99
C ARG A 158 6.94 4.28 5.20
N GLY A 159 7.82 3.30 4.97
CA GLY A 159 8.49 2.58 6.05
C GLY A 159 7.54 1.72 6.88
N MET A 160 6.40 1.30 6.33
CA MET A 160 5.39 0.51 7.04
C MET A 160 5.84 -0.93 7.31
N ASN A 161 5.25 -1.56 8.32
CA ASN A 161 5.32 -3.00 8.58
C ASN A 161 3.97 -3.64 8.29
N GLY A 162 3.95 -4.79 7.62
CA GLY A 162 2.71 -5.48 7.32
C GLY A 162 2.79 -6.48 6.16
N VAL A 163 1.64 -6.82 5.61
CA VAL A 163 1.53 -7.74 4.47
C VAL A 163 0.52 -7.21 3.44
N ALA A 164 0.90 -7.27 2.16
CA ALA A 164 0.01 -7.03 1.03
C ALA A 164 -0.28 -8.38 0.35
N ILE A 165 -1.55 -8.78 0.28
CA ILE A 165 -1.97 -10.08 -0.24
C ILE A 165 -2.75 -9.86 -1.53
N GLN A 166 -2.36 -10.55 -2.60
CA GLN A 166 -3.17 -10.66 -3.79
C GLN A 166 -4.21 -11.76 -3.60
N CYS A 167 -5.43 -11.41 -3.22
CA CYS A 167 -6.47 -12.39 -2.97
C CYS A 167 -7.88 -11.88 -3.26
N ASP A 168 -8.76 -12.83 -3.55
CA ASP A 168 -10.20 -12.65 -3.34
C ASP A 168 -10.50 -12.83 -1.86
N SER A 169 -10.80 -11.74 -1.17
CA SER A 169 -11.07 -11.74 0.27
C SER A 169 -12.30 -12.54 0.68
N LEU A 170 -13.23 -12.83 -0.24
CA LEU A 170 -14.43 -13.63 0.03
C LEU A 170 -14.13 -15.12 -0.05
N THR A 171 -13.47 -15.56 -1.12
CA THR A 171 -13.14 -16.99 -1.32
C THR A 171 -11.84 -17.40 -0.63
N ARG A 172 -11.05 -16.43 -0.16
CA ARG A 172 -9.71 -16.59 0.42
C ARG A 172 -8.68 -17.16 -0.55
N LYS A 173 -9.00 -17.23 -1.85
CA LYS A 173 -8.06 -17.65 -2.89
C LYS A 173 -7.00 -16.57 -3.09
N ALA A 174 -5.73 -16.91 -2.88
CA ALA A 174 -4.61 -15.99 -3.00
C ALA A 174 -3.59 -16.49 -4.02
N THR A 175 -3.06 -15.58 -4.83
CA THR A 175 -2.01 -15.88 -5.81
C THR A 175 -0.63 -15.50 -5.29
N HIS A 176 -0.50 -14.35 -4.63
CA HIS A 176 0.77 -13.85 -4.08
C HIS A 176 0.56 -13.17 -2.72
N ALA A 177 1.61 -13.11 -1.91
CA ALA A 177 1.65 -12.25 -0.74
C ALA A 177 3.05 -11.67 -0.56
N TYR A 178 3.11 -10.44 -0.06
CA TYR A 178 4.34 -9.68 0.07
C TYR A 178 4.47 -9.19 1.51
N PHE A 179 5.50 -9.67 2.19
CA PHE A 179 5.86 -9.20 3.52
C PHE A 179 6.66 -7.90 3.40
N ILE A 180 6.18 -6.85 4.06
CA ILE A 180 6.74 -5.51 3.99
C ILE A 180 7.27 -5.15 5.36
N ARG A 181 8.57 -4.84 5.45
CA ARG A 181 9.25 -4.76 6.74
C ARG A 181 10.24 -3.60 6.84
N ASN A 182 10.08 -2.78 7.88
CA ASN A 182 11.07 -1.88 8.44
C ASN A 182 11.43 -2.34 9.87
N ASN A 183 12.60 -2.96 10.01
CA ASN A 183 13.12 -3.48 11.28
C ASN A 183 13.78 -2.41 12.18
N THR A 184 13.62 -1.13 11.86
CA THR A 184 14.24 -0.03 12.59
C THR A 184 13.17 0.86 13.20
N SER A 185 13.52 1.58 14.26
CA SER A 185 12.69 2.66 14.81
C SER A 185 12.78 3.95 13.99
N ASP A 186 13.46 3.92 12.83
CA ASP A 186 13.65 5.09 11.98
C ASP A 186 12.47 5.22 11.01
N TYR A 187 11.62 6.21 11.27
CA TYR A 187 10.43 6.50 10.49
C TYR A 187 10.73 7.06 9.09
N LEU A 188 11.97 7.42 8.79
CA LEU A 188 12.42 7.87 7.47
C LEU A 188 12.94 6.73 6.60
N LYS A 189 13.19 5.54 7.17
CA LYS A 189 13.64 4.39 6.38
C LYS A 189 12.50 3.78 5.58
N PHE A 190 12.83 3.37 4.37
CA PHE A 190 11.95 2.59 3.52
C PHE A 190 11.87 1.15 4.00
N SER A 191 10.77 0.48 3.69
CA SER A 191 10.61 -0.95 3.99
C SER A 191 11.24 -1.82 2.91
N GLU A 192 11.72 -2.98 3.36
CA GLU A 192 11.98 -4.14 2.52
C GLU A 192 10.65 -4.71 2.01
N VAL A 193 10.69 -5.33 0.84
CA VAL A 193 9.56 -6.04 0.24
C VAL A 193 10.04 -7.44 -0.09
N ILE A 194 9.40 -8.45 0.48
CA ILE A 194 9.77 -9.85 0.37
C ILE A 194 8.54 -10.62 -0.10
N GLU A 195 8.61 -11.24 -1.28
CA GLU A 195 7.57 -12.17 -1.72
C GLU A 195 7.59 -13.42 -0.83
N LEU A 196 6.42 -13.78 -0.30
CA LEU A 196 6.28 -14.92 0.58
C LEU A 196 6.16 -16.23 -0.23
N PRO A 197 6.82 -17.31 0.19
CA PRO A 197 6.66 -18.60 -0.46
C PRO A 197 5.26 -19.17 -0.17
N LYS A 198 4.66 -19.80 -1.18
CA LYS A 198 3.31 -20.39 -1.13
C LYS A 198 3.31 -21.74 -0.38
N THR A 199 3.64 -21.71 0.90
CA THR A 199 3.66 -22.88 1.80
C THR A 199 2.39 -22.96 2.64
N ASP A 200 2.10 -24.13 3.20
CA ASP A 200 0.96 -24.34 4.10
C ASP A 200 1.08 -23.48 5.38
N GLU A 201 2.30 -23.23 5.86
CA GLU A 201 2.55 -22.39 7.03
C GLU A 201 2.11 -20.94 6.78
N PHE A 202 2.51 -20.37 5.63
CA PHE A 202 2.04 -19.04 5.24
C PHE A 202 0.56 -19.00 4.85
N ALA A 203 0.02 -20.10 4.30
CA ALA A 203 -1.41 -20.22 4.03
C ALA A 203 -2.22 -20.09 5.33
N GLN A 204 -1.78 -20.81 6.37
CA GLN A 204 -2.41 -20.79 7.69
C GLN A 204 -2.30 -19.42 8.37
N GLU A 205 -1.10 -18.82 8.37
CA GLU A 205 -0.86 -17.52 9.02
C GLU A 205 -1.66 -16.39 8.37
N LEU A 206 -1.73 -16.37 7.04
CA LEU A 206 -2.47 -15.35 6.28
C LEU A 206 -3.95 -15.67 6.11
N ASN A 207 -4.39 -16.84 6.56
CA ASN A 207 -5.74 -17.37 6.34
C ASN A 207 -6.13 -17.31 4.84
N VAL A 208 -5.34 -17.94 3.98
CA VAL A 208 -5.56 -18.00 2.52
C VAL A 208 -5.44 -19.42 1.98
N ILE A 209 -5.97 -19.61 0.79
CA ILE A 209 -5.82 -20.83 -0.02
C ILE A 209 -4.99 -20.42 -1.24
N TRP A 210 -3.78 -20.96 -1.37
CA TRP A 210 -2.94 -20.69 -2.53
C TRP A 210 -3.55 -21.28 -3.79
N VAL A 211 -3.62 -20.47 -4.84
CA VAL A 211 -4.06 -20.88 -6.17
C VAL A 211 -3.07 -20.38 -7.22
N ASP A 212 -3.03 -21.07 -8.36
CA ASP A 212 -2.27 -20.60 -9.51
C ASP A 212 -2.97 -19.39 -10.16
N GLU A 213 -2.19 -18.48 -10.74
CA GLU A 213 -2.72 -17.25 -11.39
C GLU A 213 -3.79 -17.55 -12.46
N ASN A 214 -3.72 -18.72 -13.08
CA ASN A 214 -4.67 -19.16 -14.11
C ASN A 214 -6.02 -19.59 -13.55
N GLU A 215 -6.12 -19.97 -12.27
CA GLU A 215 -7.35 -20.48 -11.65
C GLU A 215 -8.29 -19.38 -11.13
N VAL A 216 -7.78 -18.15 -11.00
CA VAL A 216 -8.57 -16.98 -10.54
C VAL A 216 -9.35 -16.33 -11.69
N ASN A 217 -8.90 -16.52 -12.94
CA ASN A 217 -9.45 -15.83 -14.11
C ASN A 217 -10.71 -16.45 -14.70
N ASP A 218 -11.09 -17.66 -14.29
CA ASP A 218 -12.04 -18.44 -15.10
C ASP A 218 -13.53 -18.29 -14.76
N ASN A 219 -13.99 -17.68 -13.65
CA ASN A 219 -15.44 -17.54 -13.41
C ASN A 219 -15.98 -16.45 -12.46
N ASP A 220 -15.18 -15.64 -11.77
CA ASP A 220 -15.70 -14.87 -10.60
C ASP A 220 -15.72 -13.34 -10.76
N ILE A 221 -15.88 -12.82 -11.99
CA ILE A 221 -16.10 -11.38 -12.22
C ILE A 221 -17.49 -11.17 -12.83
N ILE A 222 -18.52 -11.14 -11.98
CA ILE A 222 -19.83 -10.55 -12.30
C ILE A 222 -19.74 -9.03 -12.13
#